data_AF-A0A7C3FKA9-F1
#
_entry.id   AF-A0A7C3FKA9-F1
#
_cell.length_a   1.000
_cell.length_b   1.000
_cell.length_c   1.000
_cell.angle_alpha   90.00
_cell.angle_beta   90.00
_cell.angle_gamma   90.00
#
_symmetry.space_group_name_H-M   'P 1'
#
loop_
_entity.id
_entity.type
_entity.pdbx_description
1 polymer ?
#
loop_
_entity_poly.entity_id
_entity_poly.type
_entity_poly.pdbx_seq_one_letter_code
_entity_poly.pdbx_strand_id
1 'polypeptide(L)' 'MINIDKHISYWQSGAAKDFGVAEQLIRLGKIRHGLFFLQLTLEKILKAHVCRNSGDIASRLHNLTRLAELSGITFQ' A
#
# COMPACT_ATOMS: atom_id res chain seq x y z
N MET A 1 -3.96 11.34 21.33
CA MET A 1 -3.93 11.75 19.91
C MET A 1 -3.34 10.62 19.09
N ILE A 2 -3.99 10.27 17.97
CA ILE A 2 -3.46 9.28 17.03
C ILE A 2 -2.21 9.89 16.36
N ASN A 3 -1.10 9.16 16.34
CA ASN A 3 0.11 9.59 15.65
C ASN A 3 0.05 9.09 14.20
N ILE A 4 -0.45 9.94 13.30
CA ILE A 4 -0.65 9.61 11.88
C ILE A 4 0.66 9.29 11.18
N ASP A 5 1.76 9.99 11.50
CA ASP A 5 3.07 9.74 10.91
C ASP A 5 3.55 8.31 11.19
N LYS A 6 3.32 7.80 12.41
CA LYS A 6 3.62 6.42 12.75
C LYS A 6 2.81 5.42 11.90
N HIS A 7 1.54 5.72 11.60
CA HIS A 7 0.71 4.90 10.73
C HIS A 7 1.16 4.98 9.26
N ILE A 8 1.56 6.15 8.78
CA ILE A 8 2.14 6.33 7.44
C ILE A 8 3.42 5.50 7.32
N SER A 9 4.35 5.62 8.26
CA SER A 9 5.60 4.86 8.28
C SER A 9 5.36 3.34 8.37
N TYR A 10 4.36 2.91 9.14
CA TYR A 10 3.96 1.50 9.18
C TYR A 10 3.55 0.99 7.79
N TRP A 11 2.70 1.73 7.07
CA TRP A 11 2.28 1.34 5.72
C TRP A 11 3.43 1.37 4.71
N GLN A 12 4.27 2.41 4.74
CA GLN A 12 5.44 2.53 3.87
C GLN A 12 6.43 1.38 4.07
N SER A 13 6.76 1.07 5.33
CA SER A 13 7.70 -0.02 5.64
C SER A 13 7.14 -1.39 5.26
N GLY A 14 5.83 -1.61 5.42
CA GLY A 14 5.17 -2.82 4.94
C GLY A 14 5.19 -2.93 3.41
N ALA A 15 4.90 -1.83 2.71
CA ALA A 15 4.94 -1.79 1.25
C ALA A 15 6.34 -2.09 0.71
N ALA A 16 7.40 -1.51 1.30
CA ALA A 16 8.77 -1.77 0.89
C ALA A 16 9.17 -3.24 1.06
N LYS A 17 8.75 -3.89 2.15
CA LYS A 17 8.99 -5.32 2.38
C LYS A 17 8.28 -6.18 1.34
N ASP A 18 7.00 -5.91 1.10
CA ASP A 18 6.21 -6.68 0.12
C ASP A 18 6.74 -6.50 -1.30
N PHE A 19 7.21 -5.30 -1.65
CA PHE A 19 7.81 -5.03 -2.95
C PHE A 19 9.08 -5.86 -3.17
N GLY A 20 9.95 -5.95 -2.17
CA GLY A 20 11.15 -6.80 -2.24
C GLY A 20 10.81 -8.28 -2.39
N VAL A 21 9.78 -8.77 -1.69
CA VAL A 21 9.28 -10.15 -1.85
C VAL A 21 8.73 -10.38 -3.25
N ALA A 22 7.94 -9.43 -3.76
CA ALA A 22 7.39 -9.50 -5.10
C ALA A 22 8.50 -9.58 -6.16
N GLU A 23 9.52 -8.73 -6.06
CA GLU A 23 10.65 -8.73 -6.98
C GLU A 23 11.36 -10.09 -7.00
N GLN A 24 11.66 -10.66 -5.83
CA GLN A 24 12.30 -11.98 -5.72
C GLN A 24 11.46 -13.07 -6.38
N LEU A 25 10.15 -13.09 -6.13
CA LEU A 25 9.24 -14.09 -6.68
C LEU A 25 9.13 -13.98 -8.21
N ILE A 26 9.07 -12.75 -8.74
CA ILE A 26 9.04 -12.52 -10.20
C ILE A 26 10.35 -13.00 -10.83
N ARG A 27 11.51 -12.64 -10.26
CA ARG A 27 12.83 -13.08 -10.74
C ARG A 27 12.99 -14.60 -10.72
N LEU A 28 12.37 -15.29 -9.76
CA LEU A 28 12.36 -16.75 -9.65
C LEU A 28 11.32 -17.43 -10.57
N GLY A 29 10.62 -16.69 -11.44
CA GLY A 29 9.59 -17.23 -12.33
C GLY A 29 8.26 -17.55 -11.63
N LYS A 30 8.12 -17.27 -10.33
CA LYS A 30 6.88 -17.42 -9.55
C LYS A 30 5.96 -16.21 -9.73
N ILE A 31 5.72 -15.83 -10.99
CA ILE A 31 5.08 -14.56 -11.38
C ILE A 31 3.74 -14.33 -10.66
N ARG A 32 2.85 -15.33 -10.60
CA ARG A 32 1.55 -15.19 -9.93
C ARG A 32 1.66 -14.78 -8.46
N HIS A 33 2.60 -15.37 -7.72
CA HIS A 33 2.83 -15.01 -6.33
C HIS A 33 3.47 -13.61 -6.22
N GLY A 34 4.39 -13.28 -7.13
CA GLY A 34 4.96 -11.95 -7.20
C GLY A 34 3.90 -10.87 -7.45
N LEU A 35 2.98 -11.09 -8.39
CA LEU A 35 1.86 -10.19 -8.67
C LEU A 35 0.93 -10.03 -7.46
N PHE A 36 0.69 -11.11 -6.70
CA PHE A 36 -0.06 -11.02 -5.44
C PHE A 36 0.62 -10.09 -4.43
N PHE A 37 1.94 -10.17 -4.26
CA PHE A 37 2.67 -9.25 -3.39
C PHE A 37 2.75 -7.81 -3.94
N LEU A 38 2.77 -7.62 -5.26
CA LEU A 38 2.66 -6.27 -5.86
C LEU A 38 1.31 -5.63 -5.55
N GLN A 39 0.22 -6.39 -5.63
CA GLN A 39 -1.12 -5.92 -5.22
C GLN A 39 -1.11 -5.45 -3.76
N LEU A 40 -0.53 -6.24 -2.84
CA LEU A 40 -0.42 -5.87 -1.42
C LEU A 40 0.46 -4.64 -1.20
N THR A 41 1.53 -4.49 -1.98
CA THR A 41 2.39 -3.32 -1.97
C THR A 41 1.59 -2.07 -2.32
N LEU A 42 0.84 -2.12 -3.43
CA LEU A 42 0.03 -1.00 -3.91
C LEU A 42 -1.07 -0.64 -2.89
N GLU A 43 -1.73 -1.63 -2.29
CA GLU A 43 -2.73 -1.41 -1.25
C GLU A 43 -2.15 -0.62 -0.07
N LYS A 44 -0.95 -0.99 0.39
CA LYS A 44 -0.29 -0.32 1.52
C LYS A 44 0.14 1.10 1.16
N ILE A 45 0.65 1.33 -0.06
CA ILE A 45 0.99 2.67 -0.54
C ILE A 45 -0.26 3.56 -0.52
N LEU A 46 -1.38 3.10 -1.08
CA LEU A 46 -2.63 3.87 -1.08
C LEU A 46 -3.12 4.13 0.36
N LYS A 47 -3.03 3.15 1.26
CA LYS A 47 -3.37 3.35 2.69
C LYS A 47 -2.50 4.41 3.37
N ALA A 48 -1.21 4.48 3.05
CA ALA A 48 -0.35 5.56 3.55
C ALA A 48 -0.83 6.93 3.06
N HIS A 49 -1.22 7.05 1.78
CA HIS A 49 -1.77 8.29 1.23
C HIS A 49 -3.14 8.64 1.82
N VAL A 50 -4.02 7.66 2.04
CA VAL A 50 -5.29 7.86 2.75
C VAL A 50 -5.04 8.43 4.13
N CYS A 51 -4.12 7.84 4.92
CA CYS A 51 -3.77 8.38 6.24
C CYS A 51 -3.31 9.83 6.18
N ARG A 52 -2.48 10.17 5.18
CA ARG A 52 -1.99 11.53 4.97
C ARG A 52 -3.09 12.50 4.58
N ASN A 53 -4.02 12.07 3.74
CA ASN A 53 -5.10 12.89 3.20
C ASN A 53 -6.23 13.11 4.21
N SER A 54 -6.63 12.06 4.95
CA SER A 54 -7.73 12.15 5.91
C SER A 54 -7.31 12.63 7.30
N GLY A 55 -6.02 12.52 7.65
CA GLY A 55 -5.55 12.73 9.02
C GLY A 55 -6.04 11.66 10.00
N ASP A 56 -6.51 10.51 9.51
CA ASP A 56 -7.03 9.39 10.30
C ASP A 56 -6.46 8.04 9.81
N ILE A 57 -6.66 6.97 10.58
CA ILE A 57 -6.18 5.63 10.24
C ILE A 57 -6.95 5.10 9.02
N ALA A 58 -6.22 4.70 7.97
CA ALA A 58 -6.82 4.06 6.81
C ALA A 58 -7.64 2.81 7.20
N SER A 59 -8.84 2.70 6.63
CA SER A 59 -9.76 1.59 6.92
C SER A 59 -9.19 0.24 6.45
N ARG A 60 -9.70 -0.86 7.03
CA ARG A 60 -9.37 -2.24 6.63
C ARG A 60 -10.05 -2.64 5.31
N LEU A 61 -10.05 -1.73 4.34
CA LEU A 61 -10.57 -1.95 3.01
C LEU A 61 -9.50 -2.63 2.14
N HIS A 62 -9.92 -3.61 1.35
CA HIS A 62 -9.08 -4.36 0.39
C HIS A 62 -9.50 -4.08 -1.06
N ASN A 63 -9.96 -2.86 -1.34
CA ASN A 63 -10.41 -2.43 -2.66
C ASN A 63 -9.51 -1.27 -3.12
N LEU A 64 -8.64 -1.55 -4.10
CA LEU A 64 -7.67 -0.57 -4.60
C LEU A 64 -8.32 0.66 -5.23
N THR A 65 -9.39 0.48 -6.02
CA THR A 65 -10.09 1.59 -6.67
C THR A 65 -10.62 2.57 -5.63
N ARG A 66 -11.28 2.05 -4.60
CA ARG A 66 -11.80 2.89 -3.51
C ARG A 66 -10.68 3.52 -2.67
N LEU A 67 -9.58 2.80 -2.44
CA LEU A 67 -8.42 3.39 -1.77
C LEU A 67 -7.78 4.50 -2.60
N ALA A 68 -7.73 4.38 -3.93
CA ALA A 68 -7.23 5.41 -4.82
C ALA A 68 -8.09 6.68 -4.76
N GLU A 69 -9.41 6.56 -4.80
CA GLU A 69 -10.34 7.68 -4.61
C GLU A 69 -10.11 8.42 -3.28
N LEU A 70 -9.91 7.66 -2.18
CA LEU A 70 -9.71 8.21 -0.85
C LEU A 70 -8.28 8.77 -0.63
N SER A 71 -7.31 8.32 -1.43
CA SER A 71 -5.89 8.66 -1.27
C SER A 71 -5.55 10.10 -1.64
N GLY A 72 -6.45 10.77 -2.37
CA GLY A 72 -6.20 12.11 -2.92
C GLY A 72 -5.19 12.12 -4.08
N ILE A 73 -4.81 10.95 -4.61
CA ILE A 73 -3.93 10.84 -5.79
C ILE A 73 -4.77 11.03 -7.06
N THR A 74 -4.39 12.01 -7.87
CA THR A 74 -4.93 12.22 -9.22
C THR A 74 -3.93 11.73 -10.27
N PHE A 75 -4.41 10.95 -11.23
CA PHE A 75 -3.64 10.58 -12.42
C PHE A 75 -3.96 11.59 -13.52
N GLN A 76 -2.92 12.24 -14.06
CA GLN A 76 -3.01 13.10 -15.25
C GLN A 76 -2.84 12.28 -16.52
#